data_AF-A0A835YFT8-F1
#
_entry.id   AF-A0A835YFT8-F1
#
_cell.length_a   1.000
_cell.length_b   1.000
_cell.length_c   1.000
_cell.angle_alpha   90.00
_cell.angle_beta   90.00
_cell.angle_gamma   90.00
#
_symmetry.space_group_name_H-M   'P 1'
#
loop_
_entity.id
_entity.type
_entity.pdbx_description
1 polymer ?
#
loop_
_entity_poly.entity_id
_entity_poly.type
_entity_poly.pdbx_seq_one_letter_code
_entity_poly.pdbx_strand_id
1 'polypeptide(L)'
;MNLSAFKTSLLRFDEALEKWLALQDASNRLLKNAGNILQRLPVLAERRHFSALPDPAALQALVQAKLLRALEAVLGRLQANLSELEGVVRAQERQAVACWRLLGELGPAAAANPVPAAGASVAALVEAVEDVWRCCRDDLAVRAAALGALGLTTPPPAFAELEAALRACTGLSPWSGPVLLLRNVAAALR
;
A
#
# COMPACT_ATOMS: atom_id res chain seq x y z
N MET A 1 8.05 21.06 -26.46
CA MET A 1 7.71 19.87 -25.65
C MET A 1 7.59 18.65 -26.55
N ASN A 2 8.29 17.55 -26.26
CA ASN A 2 8.19 16.30 -27.03
C ASN A 2 6.99 15.46 -26.55
N LEU A 3 5.86 15.58 -27.26
CA LEU A 3 4.61 14.90 -26.91
C LEU A 3 4.72 13.38 -26.92
N SER A 4 5.55 12.79 -27.79
CA SER A 4 5.75 11.34 -27.84
C SER A 4 6.46 10.84 -26.58
N ALA A 5 7.53 11.52 -26.17
CA ALA A 5 8.24 11.22 -24.92
C ALA A 5 7.34 11.38 -23.69
N PHE A 6 6.50 12.42 -23.67
CA PHE A 6 5.53 12.64 -22.59
C PHE A 6 4.50 11.50 -22.49
N LYS A 7 3.92 11.08 -23.63
CA LYS A 7 2.99 9.94 -23.67
C LYS A 7 3.64 8.65 -23.16
N THR A 8 4.87 8.36 -23.55
CA THR A 8 5.61 7.20 -23.03
C THR A 8 5.84 7.28 -21.52
N SER A 9 6.12 8.48 -20.99
CA SER A 9 6.26 8.68 -19.54
C SER A 9 4.96 8.39 -18.79
N LEU A 10 3.83 8.87 -19.30
CA LEU A 10 2.51 8.59 -18.73
C LEU A 10 2.16 7.10 -18.72
N LEU A 11 2.45 6.38 -19.81
CA LEU A 11 2.22 4.92 -19.86
C LEU A 11 3.02 4.17 -18.80
N ARG A 12 4.30 4.54 -18.62
CA ARG A 12 5.15 3.94 -17.58
C ARG A 12 4.67 4.28 -16.17
N PHE A 13 4.12 5.47 -15.98
CA PHE A 13 3.53 5.87 -14.70
C PHE A 13 2.27 5.04 -14.38
N ASP A 14 1.41 4.82 -15.38
CA ASP A 14 0.22 3.98 -15.27
C ASP A 14 0.57 2.52 -14.94
N GLU A 15 1.56 1.94 -15.62
CA GLU A 15 2.10 0.61 -15.30
C GLU A 15 2.62 0.51 -13.86
N ALA A 16 3.34 1.53 -13.39
CA ALA A 16 3.83 1.60 -12.02
C ALA A 16 2.67 1.71 -11.02
N LEU A 17 1.63 2.47 -11.35
CA LEU A 17 0.44 2.62 -10.52
C LEU A 17 -0.37 1.31 -10.43
N GLU A 18 -0.56 0.59 -11.52
CA GLU A 18 -1.23 -0.72 -11.50
C GLU A 18 -0.43 -1.73 -10.66
N LYS A 19 0.91 -1.72 -10.75
CA LYS A 19 1.76 -2.52 -9.86
C LYS A 19 1.60 -2.12 -8.39
N TRP A 20 1.54 -0.82 -8.11
CA TRP A 20 1.29 -0.30 -6.76
C TRP A 20 -0.03 -0.83 -6.19
N LEU A 21 -1.13 -0.73 -6.94
CA LEU A 21 -2.45 -1.21 -6.52
C LEU A 21 -2.44 -2.72 -6.21
N ALA A 22 -1.81 -3.53 -7.05
CA ALA A 22 -1.70 -4.97 -6.83
C ALA A 22 -0.91 -5.32 -5.55
N LEU A 23 0.22 -4.65 -5.30
CA LEU A 23 1.03 -4.83 -4.11
C LEU A 23 0.32 -4.34 -2.84
N GLN A 24 -0.43 -3.24 -2.95
CA GLN A 24 -1.25 -2.73 -1.87
C GLN A 24 -2.34 -3.73 -1.46
N ASP A 25 -3.06 -4.30 -2.44
CA ASP A 25 -4.07 -5.33 -2.21
C ASP A 25 -3.47 -6.59 -1.56
N ALA A 26 -2.29 -7.03 -2.03
CA ALA A 26 -1.58 -8.15 -1.45
C ALA A 26 -1.21 -7.87 0.03
N SER A 27 -0.71 -6.66 0.31
CA SER A 27 -0.35 -6.22 1.66
C SER A 27 -1.56 -6.15 2.59
N ASN A 28 -2.70 -5.67 2.09
CA ASN A 28 -3.96 -5.64 2.85
C ASN A 28 -4.44 -7.06 3.23
N ARG A 29 -4.29 -8.05 2.32
CA ARG A 29 -4.62 -9.44 2.63
C ARG A 29 -3.68 -10.04 3.69
N LEU A 30 -2.39 -9.72 3.63
CA LEU A 30 -1.41 -10.16 4.63
C LEU A 30 -1.70 -9.56 6.01
N LEU A 31 -2.03 -8.27 6.09
CA LEU A 31 -2.44 -7.63 7.34
C LEU A 31 -3.68 -8.31 7.95
N LYS A 32 -4.71 -8.57 7.15
CA LYS A 32 -5.90 -9.33 7.61
C LYS A 32 -5.53 -10.71 8.15
N ASN A 33 -4.63 -11.42 7.47
CA ASN A 33 -4.16 -12.73 7.91
C ASN A 33 -3.38 -12.65 9.24
N ALA A 34 -2.53 -11.65 9.42
CA ALA A 34 -1.82 -11.41 10.68
C ALA A 34 -2.82 -11.16 11.82
N GLY A 35 -3.82 -10.31 11.59
CA GLY A 35 -4.89 -10.04 12.55
C GLY A 35 -5.66 -11.30 12.98
N ASN A 36 -6.04 -12.13 12.00
CA ASN A 36 -6.71 -13.41 12.27
C ASN A 36 -5.87 -14.36 13.14
N ILE A 37 -4.54 -14.39 12.94
CA ILE A 37 -3.64 -15.21 13.76
C ILE A 37 -3.55 -14.63 15.18
N LEU A 38 -3.34 -13.31 15.30
CA LEU A 38 -3.23 -12.64 16.59
C LEU A 38 -4.50 -12.81 17.43
N GLN A 39 -5.69 -12.65 16.85
CA GLN A 39 -6.97 -12.87 17.54
C GLN A 39 -7.15 -14.29 18.07
N ARG A 40 -6.56 -15.29 17.41
CA ARG A 40 -6.65 -16.71 17.81
C ARG A 40 -5.66 -17.09 18.91
N LEU A 41 -4.53 -16.40 19.02
CA LEU A 41 -3.48 -16.73 19.99
C LEU A 41 -3.98 -16.75 21.46
N PRO A 42 -4.74 -15.75 21.96
CA PRO A 42 -5.26 -15.77 23.33
C PRO A 42 -6.21 -16.94 23.59
N VAL A 43 -7.09 -17.24 22.64
CA VAL A 43 -8.03 -18.37 22.75
C VAL A 43 -7.25 -19.67 22.91
N LEU A 44 -6.19 -19.85 22.11
CA LEU A 44 -5.36 -21.06 22.16
C LEU A 44 -4.34 -21.06 23.30
N ALA A 45 -4.23 -19.96 24.05
CA ALA A 45 -3.49 -19.89 25.30
C ALA A 45 -4.25 -20.51 26.48
N GLU A 46 -5.55 -20.76 26.34
CA GLU A 46 -6.33 -21.35 27.42
C GLU A 46 -6.35 -22.88 27.33
N ARG A 47 -5.76 -23.53 28.34
CA ARG A 47 -5.63 -24.99 28.42
C ARG A 47 -6.98 -25.73 28.39
N ARG A 48 -8.08 -25.05 28.77
CA ARG A 48 -9.45 -25.60 28.75
C ARG A 48 -9.90 -26.05 27.36
N HIS A 49 -9.36 -25.46 26.28
CA HIS A 49 -9.71 -25.85 24.91
C HIS A 49 -9.07 -27.16 24.46
N PHE A 50 -8.08 -27.67 25.20
CA PHE A 50 -7.37 -28.90 24.91
C PHE A 50 -7.70 -30.03 25.89
N SER A 51 -8.57 -29.78 26.87
CA SER A 51 -8.84 -30.69 28.00
C SER A 51 -9.38 -32.06 27.59
N ALA A 52 -10.07 -32.14 26.44
CA ALA A 52 -10.62 -33.38 25.89
C ALA A 52 -9.60 -34.21 25.09
N LEU A 53 -8.37 -33.72 24.90
CA LEU A 53 -7.34 -34.35 24.07
C LEU A 53 -6.28 -35.06 24.91
N PRO A 54 -5.66 -36.13 24.38
CA PRO A 54 -4.49 -36.74 25.02
C PRO A 54 -3.32 -35.75 25.02
N ASP A 55 -2.69 -35.60 26.18
CA ASP A 55 -1.61 -34.61 26.46
C ASP A 55 -1.94 -33.16 26.02
N PRO A 56 -2.86 -32.48 26.75
CA PRO A 56 -3.28 -31.12 26.44
C PRO A 56 -2.13 -30.10 26.41
N ALA A 57 -1.08 -30.31 27.20
CA ALA A 57 0.03 -29.37 27.32
C ALA A 57 0.94 -29.43 26.08
N ALA A 58 1.30 -30.63 25.62
CA ALA A 58 2.11 -30.78 24.42
C ALA A 58 1.37 -30.29 23.17
N LEU A 59 0.08 -30.60 23.03
CA LEU A 59 -0.74 -30.13 21.90
C LEU A 59 -0.89 -28.61 21.88
N GLN A 60 -1.13 -28.01 23.05
CA GLN A 60 -1.20 -26.55 23.18
C GLN A 60 0.10 -25.88 22.72
N ALA A 61 1.25 -26.36 23.22
CA ALA A 61 2.56 -25.84 22.84
C ALA A 61 2.81 -25.96 21.33
N LEU A 62 2.43 -27.10 20.72
CA LEU A 62 2.59 -27.34 19.29
C LEU A 62 1.73 -26.39 18.44
N VAL A 63 0.47 -26.19 18.82
CA VAL A 63 -0.44 -25.27 18.11
C VAL A 63 0.05 -23.83 18.21
N GLN A 64 0.48 -23.40 19.41
CA GLN A 64 1.05 -22.06 19.59
C GLN A 64 2.30 -21.86 18.74
N ALA A 65 3.25 -22.79 18.77
CA ALA A 65 4.45 -22.73 17.95
C ALA A 65 4.13 -22.64 16.44
N LYS A 66 3.11 -23.39 15.98
CA LYS A 66 2.66 -23.34 14.59
C LYS A 66 2.09 -21.97 14.21
N LEU A 67 1.29 -21.36 15.08
CA LEU A 67 0.71 -20.04 14.84
C LEU A 67 1.75 -18.92 14.86
N LEU A 68 2.73 -18.98 15.79
CA LEU A 68 3.83 -18.02 15.82
C LEU A 68 4.65 -18.08 14.53
N ARG A 69 5.03 -19.28 14.06
CA ARG A 69 5.72 -19.44 12.77
C ARG A 69 4.89 -18.93 11.59
N ALA A 70 3.58 -19.13 11.62
CA ALA A 70 2.69 -18.59 10.59
C ALA A 70 2.65 -17.06 10.62
N LEU A 71 2.63 -16.45 11.82
CA LEU A 71 2.69 -15.00 11.98
C LEU A 71 4.02 -14.43 11.46
N GLU A 72 5.15 -15.03 11.84
CA GLU A 72 6.48 -14.68 11.33
C GLU A 72 6.53 -14.71 9.80
N ALA A 73 6.01 -15.79 9.20
CA ALA A 73 5.96 -15.93 7.74
C ALA A 73 5.09 -14.86 7.07
N VAL A 74 3.96 -14.48 7.68
CA VAL A 74 3.10 -13.40 7.17
C VAL A 74 3.79 -12.04 7.28
N LEU A 75 4.42 -11.74 8.41
CA LEU A 75 5.15 -10.47 8.61
C LEU A 75 6.36 -10.37 7.67
N GLY A 76 7.11 -11.46 7.47
CA GLY A 76 8.21 -11.49 6.51
C GLY A 76 7.76 -11.22 5.06
N ARG A 77 6.62 -11.79 4.64
CA ARG A 77 6.02 -11.49 3.33
C ARG A 77 5.55 -10.05 3.22
N LEU A 78 4.98 -9.48 4.29
CA LEU A 78 4.56 -8.09 4.31
C LEU A 78 5.76 -7.14 4.19
N GLN A 79 6.88 -7.46 4.85
CA GLN A 79 8.12 -6.72 4.70
C GLN A 79 8.67 -6.76 3.27
N ALA A 80 8.63 -7.92 2.62
CA ALA A 80 9.02 -8.07 1.21
C ALA A 80 8.14 -7.20 0.30
N ASN A 81 6.81 -7.25 0.48
CA ASN A 81 5.89 -6.40 -0.29
C ASN A 81 6.16 -4.90 -0.10
N LEU A 82 6.44 -4.44 1.12
CA LEU A 82 6.75 -3.02 1.37
C LEU A 82 8.06 -2.60 0.71
N SER A 83 9.06 -3.50 0.68
CA SER A 83 10.31 -3.26 -0.05
C SER A 83 10.06 -3.14 -1.56
N GLU A 84 9.14 -3.92 -2.11
CA GLU A 84 8.73 -3.78 -3.52
C GLU A 84 7.95 -2.49 -3.78
N LEU A 85 7.03 -2.10 -2.88
CA LEU A 85 6.30 -0.84 -2.96
C LEU A 85 7.25 0.36 -2.95
N GLU A 86 8.31 0.31 -2.14
CA GLU A 86 9.37 1.34 -2.15
C GLU A 86 10.03 1.46 -3.53
N GLY A 87 10.32 0.33 -4.18
CA GLY A 87 10.84 0.31 -5.54
C GLY A 87 9.90 0.97 -6.55
N VAL A 88 8.59 0.78 -6.40
CA VAL A 88 7.56 1.40 -7.23
C VAL A 88 7.48 2.91 -6.99
N VAL A 89 7.46 3.37 -5.74
CA VAL A 89 7.44 4.80 -5.39
C VAL A 89 8.67 5.52 -5.96
N ARG A 90 9.86 4.92 -5.84
CA ARG A 90 11.08 5.47 -6.44
C ARG A 90 11.00 5.52 -7.97
N ALA A 91 10.32 4.57 -8.61
CA ALA A 91 10.09 4.59 -10.05
C ALA A 91 9.12 5.70 -10.46
N GLN A 92 8.02 5.88 -9.73
CA GLN A 92 7.07 6.97 -9.92
C GLN A 92 7.69 8.35 -9.73
N GLU A 93 8.53 8.53 -8.71
CA GLU A 93 9.30 9.77 -8.49
C GLU A 93 10.15 10.13 -9.73
N ARG A 94 10.90 9.16 -10.26
CA ARG A 94 11.70 9.38 -11.48
C ARG A 94 10.85 9.80 -12.66
N GLN A 95 9.65 9.22 -12.83
CA GLN A 95 8.74 9.62 -13.91
C GLN A 95 8.14 11.00 -13.67
N ALA A 96 7.75 11.35 -12.44
CA ALA A 96 7.25 12.69 -12.11
C ALA A 96 8.31 13.76 -12.42
N VAL A 97 9.56 13.54 -12.02
CA VAL A 97 10.69 14.42 -12.35
C VAL A 97 10.92 14.50 -13.86
N ALA A 98 10.84 13.39 -14.59
CA ALA A 98 10.97 13.38 -16.05
C ALA A 98 9.85 14.18 -16.74
N CYS A 99 8.61 14.03 -16.27
CA CYS A 99 7.45 14.79 -16.75
C CYS A 99 7.64 16.30 -16.54
N TRP A 100 8.08 16.72 -15.36
CA TRP A 100 8.41 18.14 -15.09
C TRP A 100 9.52 18.67 -15.99
N ARG A 101 10.58 17.89 -16.23
CA ARG A 101 11.66 18.29 -17.16
C ARG A 101 11.15 18.50 -18.59
N LEU A 102 10.18 17.70 -19.04
CA LEU A 102 9.60 17.83 -20.39
C LEU A 102 8.76 19.10 -20.56
N LEU A 103 8.26 19.69 -19.48
CA LEU A 103 7.54 20.97 -19.48
C LEU A 103 8.47 22.19 -19.61
N GLY A 104 9.78 22.02 -19.41
CA GLY A 104 10.76 23.10 -19.49
C GLY A 104 10.76 23.96 -18.23
N GLU A 105 11.53 23.54 -17.23
CA GLU A 105 11.95 24.27 -16.01
C GLU A 105 10.92 25.19 -15.30
N LEU A 106 9.63 24.89 -15.39
CA LEU A 106 8.67 25.37 -14.40
C LEU A 106 8.69 24.35 -13.26
N GLY A 107 9.29 24.74 -12.13
CA GLY A 107 9.26 23.97 -10.89
C GLY A 107 7.81 23.69 -10.44
N PRO A 108 7.62 22.76 -9.48
CA PRO A 108 6.29 22.30 -9.10
C PRO A 108 5.39 23.49 -8.72
N ALA A 109 4.33 23.69 -9.50
CA ALA A 109 3.32 24.69 -9.21
C ALA A 109 2.57 24.32 -7.92
N ALA A 110 2.19 25.33 -7.14
CA ALA A 110 1.43 25.15 -5.91
C ALA A 110 0.12 24.38 -6.19
N ALA A 111 -0.27 23.56 -5.21
CA ALA A 111 -1.42 22.64 -5.14
C ALA A 111 -2.53 22.79 -6.21
N ALA A 112 -2.87 21.65 -6.80
CA ALA A 112 -3.76 21.46 -7.94
C ALA A 112 -5.10 22.21 -7.88
N ASN A 113 -5.40 22.92 -8.97
CA ASN A 113 -6.77 23.34 -9.31
C ASN A 113 -7.54 22.15 -9.92
N PRO A 114 -8.88 22.10 -9.80
CA PRO A 114 -9.68 21.07 -10.45
C PRO A 114 -9.46 21.08 -11.97
N VAL A 115 -9.21 19.89 -12.53
CA VAL A 115 -9.01 19.68 -13.98
C VAL A 115 -10.32 20.04 -14.71
N PRO A 116 -10.33 21.03 -15.61
CA PRO A 116 -11.54 21.40 -16.35
C PRO A 116 -11.96 20.28 -17.32
N ALA A 117 -13.28 20.11 -17.48
CA ALA A 117 -13.89 19.07 -18.32
C ALA A 117 -13.56 19.17 -19.83
N ALA A 118 -12.91 20.26 -20.27
CA ALA A 118 -12.47 20.50 -21.64
C ALA A 118 -10.97 20.19 -21.80
N GLY A 119 -10.59 18.92 -21.73
CA GLY A 119 -9.23 18.44 -21.97
C GLY A 119 -8.19 18.91 -20.93
N ALA A 120 -7.57 17.99 -20.22
CA ALA A 120 -6.49 18.34 -19.28
C ALA A 120 -5.29 18.92 -20.04
N SER A 121 -4.78 20.07 -19.61
CA SER A 121 -3.51 20.60 -20.11
C SER A 121 -2.36 19.67 -19.71
N VAL A 122 -1.25 19.69 -20.45
CA VAL A 122 -0.08 18.85 -20.11
C VAL A 122 0.47 19.21 -18.73
N ALA A 123 0.43 20.48 -18.33
CA ALA A 123 0.80 20.91 -16.98
C ALA A 123 -0.09 20.26 -15.90
N ALA A 124 -1.42 20.28 -16.09
CA ALA A 124 -2.36 19.64 -15.16
C ALA A 124 -2.15 18.12 -15.07
N LEU A 125 -1.72 17.47 -16.16
CA LEU A 125 -1.37 16.05 -16.14
C LEU A 125 -0.08 15.76 -15.38
N VAL A 126 0.92 16.64 -15.45
CA VAL A 126 2.16 16.50 -14.66
C VAL A 126 1.89 16.73 -13.18
N GLU A 127 1.08 17.72 -12.82
CA GLU A 127 0.63 17.93 -11.44
C GLU A 127 -0.10 16.69 -10.90
N ALA A 128 -1.02 16.12 -11.68
CA ALA A 128 -1.72 14.90 -11.29
C ALA A 128 -0.78 13.69 -11.08
N VAL A 129 0.24 13.54 -11.93
CA VAL A 129 1.28 12.51 -11.77
C VAL A 129 2.05 12.70 -10.46
N GLU A 130 2.41 13.94 -10.14
CA GLU A 130 3.11 14.26 -8.89
C GLU A 130 2.24 14.00 -7.66
N ASP A 131 0.97 14.40 -7.69
CA ASP A 131 0.03 14.19 -6.60
C ASP A 131 -0.17 12.69 -6.33
N VAL A 132 -0.35 11.88 -7.37
CA VAL A 132 -0.47 10.42 -7.21
C VAL A 132 0.79 9.83 -6.60
N TRP A 133 1.98 10.26 -7.05
CA TRP A 133 3.24 9.80 -6.44
C TRP A 133 3.33 10.18 -4.95
N ARG A 134 2.99 11.41 -4.57
CA ARG A 134 2.98 11.86 -3.17
C ARG A 134 2.02 11.01 -2.33
N CYS A 135 0.82 10.71 -2.84
CA CYS A 135 -0.12 9.81 -2.17
C CYS A 135 0.47 8.41 -1.96
N CYS A 136 1.08 7.81 -2.99
CA CYS A 136 1.73 6.50 -2.86
C CYS A 136 2.89 6.52 -1.85
N ARG A 137 3.73 7.56 -1.87
CA ARG A 137 4.82 7.74 -0.90
C ARG A 137 4.31 7.80 0.53
N ASP A 138 3.25 8.58 0.78
CA ASP A 138 2.71 8.78 2.12
C ASP A 138 2.01 7.52 2.64
N ASP A 139 1.26 6.80 1.79
CA ASP A 139 0.69 5.48 2.13
C ASP A 139 1.78 4.45 2.47
N LEU A 140 2.89 4.44 1.72
CA LEU A 140 4.03 3.57 2.03
C LEU A 140 4.62 3.89 3.41
N ALA A 141 4.82 5.16 3.73
CA ALA A 141 5.38 5.59 5.01
C ALA A 141 4.50 5.15 6.19
N VAL A 142 3.18 5.33 6.06
CA VAL A 142 2.19 4.88 7.06
C VAL A 142 2.25 3.35 7.24
N ARG A 143 2.31 2.58 6.15
CA ARG A 143 2.41 1.12 6.21
C ARG A 143 3.73 0.62 6.80
N ALA A 144 4.84 1.26 6.47
CA ALA A 144 6.15 0.94 7.02
C ALA A 144 6.20 1.20 8.53
N ALA A 145 5.66 2.35 8.97
CA ALA A 145 5.52 2.65 10.40
C ALA A 145 4.65 1.62 11.12
N ALA A 146 3.53 1.22 10.50
CA ALA A 146 2.65 0.19 11.05
C ALA A 146 3.34 -1.18 11.15
N LEU A 147 4.07 -1.62 10.12
CA LEU A 147 4.85 -2.86 10.23
C LEU A 147 5.91 -2.76 11.34
N GLY A 148 6.56 -1.61 11.50
CA GLY A 148 7.52 -1.39 12.59
C GLY A 148 6.89 -1.47 13.99
N ALA A 149 5.60 -1.18 14.12
CA ALA A 149 4.83 -1.34 15.36
C ALA A 149 4.32 -2.78 15.57
N LEU A 150 4.35 -3.62 14.54
CA LEU A 150 3.95 -5.03 14.61
C LEU A 150 5.14 -5.92 14.98
N GLY A 151 4.91 -6.79 15.95
CA GLY A 151 5.87 -7.82 16.35
C GLY A 151 5.15 -9.01 16.97
N LEU A 152 5.95 -10.02 17.35
CA LEU A 152 5.43 -11.25 17.97
C LEU A 152 4.77 -11.01 19.33
N THR A 153 5.07 -9.87 19.95
CA THR A 153 4.53 -9.45 21.25
C THR A 153 3.33 -8.50 21.12
N THR A 154 2.90 -8.15 19.91
CA THR A 154 1.77 -7.24 19.72
C THR A 154 0.47 -7.90 20.20
N PRO A 155 -0.22 -7.35 21.20
CA PRO A 155 -1.46 -7.93 21.68
C PRO A 155 -2.61 -7.64 20.69
N PRO A 156 -3.65 -8.49 20.62
CA PRO A 156 -4.75 -8.32 19.66
C PRO A 156 -5.49 -6.97 19.71
N PRO A 157 -5.73 -6.35 20.90
CA PRO A 157 -6.31 -5.00 20.96
C PRO A 157 -5.44 -3.94 20.28
N ALA A 158 -4.12 -3.97 20.51
CA ALA A 158 -3.20 -3.03 19.86
C ALA A 158 -3.14 -3.25 18.34
N PHE A 159 -3.25 -4.50 17.87
CA PHE A 159 -3.40 -4.78 16.45
C PHE A 159 -4.67 -4.17 15.87
N ALA A 160 -5.81 -4.31 16.56
CA ALA A 160 -7.09 -3.76 16.09
C ALA A 160 -7.07 -2.21 16.02
N GLU A 161 -6.44 -1.56 17.00
CA GLU A 161 -6.21 -0.11 16.98
C GLU A 161 -5.34 0.32 15.80
N LEU A 162 -4.24 -0.40 15.56
CA LEU A 162 -3.36 -0.14 14.42
C LEU A 162 -4.08 -0.36 13.09
N GLU A 163 -4.86 -1.43 12.97
CA GLU A 163 -5.65 -1.72 11.78
C GLU A 163 -6.69 -0.63 11.53
N ALA A 164 -7.36 -0.12 12.58
CA ALA A 164 -8.31 0.98 12.47
C ALA A 164 -7.61 2.28 12.05
N ALA A 165 -6.46 2.60 12.65
CA ALA A 165 -5.65 3.76 12.30
C ALA A 165 -5.16 3.67 10.83
N LEU A 166 -4.67 2.50 10.41
CA LEU A 166 -4.31 2.24 9.02
C LEU A 166 -5.50 2.49 8.10
N ARG A 167 -6.67 1.90 8.35
CA ARG A 167 -7.86 2.12 7.50
C ARG A 167 -8.25 3.59 7.44
N ALA A 168 -8.15 4.33 8.54
CA ALA A 168 -8.47 5.76 8.60
C ALA A 168 -7.46 6.63 7.84
N CYS A 169 -6.16 6.34 7.96
CA CYS A 169 -5.09 7.11 7.33
C CYS A 169 -4.89 6.75 5.87
N THR A 170 -5.01 5.47 5.52
CA THR A 170 -4.78 5.02 4.16
C THR A 170 -5.98 5.29 3.28
N GLY A 171 -7.20 5.45 3.84
CA GLY A 171 -8.38 6.15 3.27
C GLY A 171 -8.82 5.80 1.84
N LEU A 172 -8.15 4.85 1.19
CA LEU A 172 -8.40 4.35 -0.16
C LEU A 172 -9.55 3.36 -0.02
N SER A 173 -10.73 3.91 0.20
CA SER A 173 -11.97 3.22 -0.15
C SER A 173 -11.84 2.76 -1.61
N PRO A 174 -12.41 1.60 -1.98
CA PRO A 174 -12.47 1.15 -3.37
C PRO A 174 -13.13 2.17 -4.33
N TRP A 175 -13.70 3.26 -3.80
CA TRP A 175 -14.36 4.35 -4.52
C TRP A 175 -13.66 5.71 -4.38
N SER A 176 -12.60 5.83 -3.58
CA SER A 176 -11.88 7.08 -3.31
C SER A 176 -10.52 7.05 -3.98
N GLY A 177 -10.50 6.81 -5.30
CA GLY A 177 -9.28 6.91 -6.07
C GLY A 177 -8.99 8.38 -6.42
N PRO A 178 -7.84 8.95 -6.02
CA PRO A 178 -7.20 10.00 -6.83
C PRO A 178 -6.86 9.48 -8.25
N VAL A 179 -6.96 8.16 -8.46
CA VAL A 179 -6.75 7.35 -9.67
C VAL A 179 -7.67 7.68 -10.86
N LEU A 180 -8.82 8.34 -10.63
CA LEU A 180 -9.77 8.65 -11.72
C LEU A 180 -9.25 9.67 -12.75
N LEU A 181 -8.16 10.39 -12.44
CA LEU A 181 -7.58 11.38 -13.35
C LEU A 181 -6.57 10.83 -14.35
N LEU A 182 -6.01 9.63 -14.16
CA LEU A 182 -4.99 9.06 -15.08
C LEU A 182 -5.47 7.82 -15.82
N ARG A 183 -6.33 6.98 -15.21
CA ARG A 183 -7.08 5.96 -15.94
C ARG A 183 -7.94 6.67 -16.99
N ASN A 184 -7.56 6.55 -18.26
CA ASN A 184 -8.18 7.13 -19.48
C ASN A 184 -7.51 8.36 -20.11
N VAL A 185 -6.50 9.00 -19.51
CA VAL A 185 -5.83 10.16 -20.16
C VAL A 185 -5.03 9.73 -21.39
N ALA A 186 -4.36 8.58 -21.34
CA ALA A 186 -3.65 8.04 -22.50
C ALA A 186 -4.59 7.72 -23.67
N ALA A 187 -5.86 7.37 -23.39
CA ALA A 187 -6.89 7.17 -24.40
C ALA A 187 -7.47 8.49 -24.94
N ALA A 188 -7.59 9.52 -24.09
CA ALA A 188 -8.07 10.85 -24.45
C ALA A 188 -7.04 11.72 -25.21
N LEU A 189 -5.76 11.34 -25.19
CA LEU A 189 -4.68 11.99 -25.96
C LEU A 189 -4.46 11.38 -27.37
N ARG A 190 -5.38 10.53 -27.84
CA ARG A 190 -5.43 10.08 -29.26
C ARG A 190 -6.16 11.12 -30.09
#